data_AF-A0A7L4R8Z9-F1
#
_entry.id   AF-A0A7L4R8Z9-F1
#
_cell.length_a   1.000
_cell.length_b   1.000
_cell.length_c   1.000
_cell.angle_alpha   90.00
_cell.angle_beta   90.00
_cell.angle_gamma   90.00
#
_symmetry.space_group_name_H-M   'P 1'
#
loop_
_entity.id
_entity.type
_entity.pdbx_description
1 polymer ?
#
loop_
_entity_poly.entity_id
_entity_poly.type
_entity_poly.pdbx_seq_one_letter_code
_entity_poly.pdbx_strand_id
1 'polypeptide(L)'
;MATSNRRVRSPSLTFTQVSLLESDPSPIERPDKRKDKKKLISFQRSPDRHSFAHLAKILTSGEREAMLNAVDRLRGKSRILVELACFSTFQFVRLAAVTNLSRDIEALVDVAKYCHFADTRASAVDELAHEYKGLVEIACSSLFKDTRIDAVSTLKDSNSLADVASCSPNKDSRDAALKRVSENKSALKKVAEETAYRSSRLGAITNLSSDPASLSSLALSKNSNVNKLAASKLASFVDELDDPEALVQIAKLSPNEDARYIAVGRLSRDPWSLRAVVTDAQYPDARSTALMLLSDMVNELDDPEILADVATSSPYPDCRSAAIERLIGQSSALLSVASNSKFKETRGHALDKLKSDVASLKSASRLSKYPDTRKKAHKMVSKPEVFEAELSRILG
;
A
#
# COMPACT_ATOMS: atom_id res chain seq x y z
N MET A 1 -53.03 32.95 -17.20
CA MET A 1 -52.27 33.76 -18.18
C MET A 1 -51.02 32.97 -18.54
N ALA A 2 -51.04 32.15 -19.60
CA ALA A 2 -50.94 32.47 -21.03
C ALA A 2 -49.48 32.56 -21.56
N THR A 3 -49.09 31.51 -22.31
CA THR A 3 -48.28 31.51 -23.57
C THR A 3 -46.81 31.92 -23.49
N SER A 4 -45.82 31.29 -24.14
CA SER A 4 -45.69 30.86 -25.55
C SER A 4 -44.42 29.96 -25.66
N ASN A 5 -44.34 28.77 -26.29
CA ASN A 5 -44.56 28.30 -27.67
C ASN A 5 -43.34 28.38 -28.63
N ARG A 6 -43.16 27.30 -29.44
CA ARG A 6 -42.18 26.97 -30.52
C ARG A 6 -40.95 26.14 -30.10
N ARG A 7 -40.77 24.84 -30.44
CA ARG A 7 -41.04 23.97 -31.62
C ARG A 7 -40.28 24.35 -32.90
N VAL A 8 -39.27 23.54 -33.29
CA VAL A 8 -38.93 23.11 -34.66
C VAL A 8 -38.18 21.75 -34.55
N ARG A 9 -38.86 20.61 -34.73
CA ARG A 9 -38.96 19.74 -35.92
C ARG A 9 -37.75 18.83 -36.20
N SER A 10 -38.00 17.54 -36.01
CA SER A 10 -37.37 16.35 -36.63
C SER A 10 -37.64 16.29 -38.15
N PRO A 11 -37.00 15.38 -38.93
CA PRO A 11 -37.60 14.05 -39.12
C PRO A 11 -36.62 12.87 -39.32
N SER A 12 -37.13 11.71 -38.93
CA SER A 12 -36.77 10.34 -39.32
C SER A 12 -37.12 10.01 -40.79
N LEU A 13 -36.55 8.93 -41.37
CA LEU A 13 -37.10 7.96 -42.37
C LEU A 13 -35.92 7.08 -42.87
N THR A 14 -35.75 5.82 -42.47
CA THR A 14 -36.24 4.53 -43.05
C THR A 14 -35.85 4.20 -44.51
N PHE A 15 -35.05 3.12 -44.63
CA PHE A 15 -35.02 2.02 -45.63
C PHE A 15 -35.49 2.26 -47.08
N THR A 16 -34.61 1.96 -48.06
CA THR A 16 -34.91 1.05 -49.20
C THR A 16 -33.62 0.49 -49.84
N GLN A 17 -33.62 -0.81 -50.14
CA GLN A 17 -32.64 -1.52 -50.99
C GLN A 17 -32.80 -1.14 -52.47
N VAL A 18 -31.69 -1.07 -53.22
CA VAL A 18 -31.62 -1.48 -54.64
C VAL A 18 -30.22 -2.06 -54.92
N SER A 19 -30.19 -3.30 -55.44
CA SER A 19 -29.02 -3.98 -55.99
C SER A 19 -28.68 -3.48 -57.39
N LEU A 20 -27.39 -3.42 -57.77
CA LEU A 20 -26.82 -4.14 -58.92
C LEU A 20 -25.40 -3.65 -59.29
N LEU A 21 -24.60 -4.64 -59.68
CA LEU A 21 -23.45 -4.63 -60.60
C LEU A 21 -22.02 -4.62 -60.00
N GLU A 22 -21.45 -5.81 -60.17
CA GLU A 22 -20.07 -6.25 -60.11
C GLU A 22 -19.14 -5.35 -60.94
N SER A 23 -17.94 -5.10 -60.43
CA SER A 23 -16.72 -5.06 -61.24
C SER A 23 -15.51 -5.12 -60.31
N ASP A 24 -14.80 -6.24 -60.40
CA ASP A 24 -13.46 -6.44 -59.84
C ASP A 24 -12.48 -5.39 -60.38
N PRO A 25 -11.67 -4.72 -59.53
CA PRO A 25 -10.48 -4.05 -59.99
C PRO A 25 -9.28 -4.98 -59.89
N SER A 26 -8.82 -5.41 -61.07
CA SER A 26 -7.55 -6.09 -61.33
C SER A 26 -6.34 -5.39 -60.68
N PRO A 27 -5.31 -6.14 -60.29
CA PRO A 27 -4.17 -5.64 -59.54
C PRO A 27 -3.24 -4.80 -60.42
N ILE A 28 -2.86 -3.62 -59.92
CA ILE A 28 -1.88 -2.74 -60.53
C ILE A 28 -0.49 -3.37 -60.39
N GLU A 29 0.06 -3.83 -61.51
CA GLU A 29 1.45 -4.20 -61.68
C GLU A 29 2.37 -3.00 -61.42
N ARG A 30 3.40 -3.20 -60.59
CA ARG A 30 4.56 -2.31 -60.49
C ARG A 30 5.84 -3.07 -60.81
N PRO A 31 6.81 -2.42 -61.47
CA PRO A 31 7.75 -3.08 -62.37
C PRO A 31 8.89 -3.84 -61.68
N ASP A 32 9.24 -4.95 -62.31
CA ASP A 32 10.34 -5.85 -62.02
C ASP A 32 11.69 -5.12 -62.13
N LYS A 33 12.38 -4.93 -61.00
CA LYS A 33 13.82 -4.61 -60.94
C LYS A 33 14.55 -5.75 -60.24
N ARG A 34 14.82 -6.80 -61.02
CA ARG A 34 15.94 -7.72 -60.81
C ARG A 34 17.27 -6.96 -60.92
N LYS A 35 18.26 -7.35 -60.10
CA LYS A 35 19.63 -6.81 -59.87
C LYS A 35 19.62 -5.71 -58.79
N ASP A 36 20.13 -5.87 -57.57
CA ASP A 36 21.28 -6.63 -57.08
C ASP A 36 21.01 -7.24 -55.70
N LYS A 37 20.61 -8.52 -55.65
CA LYS A 37 20.82 -9.36 -54.47
C LYS A 37 22.24 -9.89 -54.56
N LYS A 38 23.22 -9.16 -54.01
CA LYS A 38 24.52 -9.75 -53.70
C LYS A 38 24.24 -10.94 -52.79
N LYS A 39 24.42 -12.13 -53.36
CA LYS A 39 24.32 -13.42 -52.68
C LYS A 39 25.12 -13.32 -51.38
N LEU A 40 24.43 -13.33 -50.24
CA LEU A 40 24.98 -13.90 -49.02
C LEU A 40 25.32 -15.34 -49.40
N ILE A 41 26.59 -15.56 -49.70
CA ILE A 41 27.14 -16.89 -49.93
C ILE A 41 26.78 -17.66 -48.67
N SER A 42 25.92 -18.65 -48.82
CA SER A 42 25.70 -19.68 -47.82
C SER A 42 27.04 -20.33 -47.56
N PHE A 43 27.74 -19.89 -46.51
CA PHE A 43 28.97 -20.51 -46.07
C PHE A 43 28.62 -21.94 -45.66
N GLN A 44 29.12 -22.89 -46.46
CA GLN A 44 29.15 -24.29 -46.11
C GLN A 44 29.80 -24.39 -44.73
N ARG A 45 29.10 -25.04 -43.77
CA ARG A 45 29.67 -25.40 -42.48
C ARG A 45 30.82 -26.38 -42.73
N SER A 46 32.04 -25.86 -42.83
CA SER A 46 33.25 -26.65 -42.63
C SER A 46 33.26 -27.16 -41.19
N PRO A 47 33.57 -28.45 -40.93
CA PRO A 47 33.69 -28.95 -39.58
C PRO A 47 34.96 -28.35 -38.94
N ASP A 48 34.82 -27.27 -38.19
CA ASP A 48 35.95 -26.58 -37.57
C ASP A 48 36.55 -27.38 -36.42
N ARG A 49 37.71 -27.98 -36.68
CA ARG A 49 38.64 -28.52 -35.67
C ARG A 49 39.62 -27.45 -35.17
N HIS A 50 39.14 -26.25 -34.82
CA HIS A 50 40.01 -25.31 -34.12
C HIS A 50 40.00 -25.63 -32.63
N SER A 51 41.16 -25.99 -32.09
CA SER A 51 41.32 -26.15 -30.65
C SER A 51 41.06 -24.81 -29.96
N PHE A 52 40.64 -24.82 -28.69
CA PHE A 52 40.48 -23.60 -27.91
C PHE A 52 41.76 -22.75 -27.88
N ALA A 53 42.94 -23.38 -27.92
CA ALA A 53 44.23 -22.70 -28.03
C ALA A 53 44.37 -21.90 -29.34
N HIS A 54 43.87 -22.44 -30.45
CA HIS A 54 43.88 -21.73 -31.73
C HIS A 54 42.90 -20.55 -31.73
N LEU A 55 41.69 -20.74 -31.20
CA LEU A 55 40.72 -19.65 -31.05
C LEU A 55 41.25 -18.53 -30.13
N ALA A 56 41.90 -18.89 -29.02
CA ALA A 56 42.53 -17.93 -28.13
C ALA A 56 43.57 -17.07 -28.85
N LYS A 57 44.44 -17.68 -29.66
CA LYS A 57 45.44 -16.96 -30.47
C LYS A 57 44.78 -15.97 -31.44
N ILE A 58 43.70 -16.38 -32.11
CA ILE A 58 42.94 -15.49 -33.01
C ILE A 58 42.34 -14.32 -32.22
N LEU A 59 41.77 -14.58 -31.04
CA LEU A 59 41.11 -13.57 -30.21
C LEU A 59 42.09 -12.56 -29.59
N THR A 60 43.37 -12.90 -29.47
CA THR A 60 44.39 -11.99 -28.92
C THR A 60 45.16 -11.20 -29.97
N SER A 61 45.32 -11.71 -31.19
CA SER A 61 46.22 -11.12 -32.19
C SER A 61 45.76 -11.25 -33.64
N GLY A 62 44.53 -11.70 -33.88
CA GLY A 62 43.96 -11.83 -35.23
C GLY A 62 43.51 -10.48 -35.81
N GLU A 63 43.06 -10.50 -37.06
CA GLU A 63 42.35 -9.36 -37.64
C GLU A 63 40.90 -9.30 -37.13
N ARG A 64 40.27 -8.12 -37.23
CA ARG A 64 38.90 -7.88 -36.72
C ARG A 64 37.89 -8.94 -37.16
N GLU A 65 37.87 -9.27 -38.45
CA GLU A 65 36.93 -10.28 -38.99
C GLU A 65 37.20 -11.68 -38.44
N ALA A 66 38.48 -12.08 -38.34
CA ALA A 66 38.87 -13.36 -37.78
C ALA A 66 38.48 -13.48 -36.30
N MET A 67 38.66 -12.40 -35.52
CA MET A 67 38.21 -12.35 -34.13
C MET A 67 36.69 -12.49 -34.01
N LEU A 68 35.90 -11.76 -34.80
CA LEU A 68 34.43 -11.85 -34.76
C LEU A 68 33.95 -13.27 -35.09
N ASN A 69 34.53 -13.89 -36.14
CA ASN A 69 34.24 -15.27 -36.49
C ASN A 69 34.63 -16.25 -35.35
N ALA A 70 35.73 -15.98 -34.65
CA ALA A 70 36.14 -16.78 -33.49
C ALA A 70 35.15 -16.62 -32.33
N VAL A 71 34.65 -15.41 -32.03
CA VAL A 71 33.62 -15.18 -31.01
C VAL A 71 32.32 -15.91 -31.37
N ASP A 72 31.91 -15.91 -32.64
CA ASP A 72 30.70 -16.62 -33.09
C ASP A 72 30.78 -18.13 -32.92
N ARG A 73 31.98 -18.71 -33.04
CA ARG A 73 32.22 -20.14 -32.79
C ARG A 73 32.13 -20.51 -31.31
N LEU A 74 32.12 -19.53 -30.40
CA LEU A 74 31.98 -19.71 -28.95
C LEU A 74 30.51 -19.62 -28.47
N ARG A 75 29.53 -19.51 -29.36
CA ARG A 75 28.10 -19.53 -28.99
C ARG A 75 27.75 -20.73 -28.10
N GLY A 76 27.00 -20.47 -27.03
CA GLY A 76 26.65 -21.48 -26.02
C GLY A 76 27.79 -21.83 -25.04
N LYS A 77 28.93 -21.13 -25.08
CA LYS A 77 30.01 -21.23 -24.09
C LYS A 77 30.00 -20.01 -23.18
N SER A 78 28.92 -19.86 -22.41
CA SER A 78 28.62 -18.63 -21.65
C SER A 78 29.77 -18.15 -20.78
N ARG A 79 30.44 -19.05 -20.05
CA ARG A 79 31.62 -18.70 -19.22
C ARG A 79 32.72 -17.99 -20.02
N ILE A 80 33.06 -18.50 -21.21
CA ILE A 80 34.11 -17.90 -22.05
C ILE A 80 33.62 -16.58 -22.64
N LEU A 81 32.36 -16.50 -23.05
CA LEU A 81 31.78 -15.27 -23.57
C LEU A 81 31.71 -14.17 -22.52
N VAL A 82 31.41 -14.49 -21.26
CA VAL A 82 31.46 -13.54 -20.13
C VAL A 82 32.88 -13.02 -19.93
N GLU A 83 33.88 -13.91 -19.91
CA GLU A 83 35.30 -13.50 -19.81
C GLU A 83 35.70 -12.56 -20.95
N LEU A 84 35.32 -12.89 -22.19
CA LEU A 84 35.58 -12.03 -23.35
C LEU A 84 34.87 -10.68 -23.24
N ALA A 85 33.62 -10.67 -22.78
CA ALA A 85 32.87 -9.44 -22.54
C ALA A 85 33.49 -8.58 -21.43
N CYS A 86 34.02 -9.19 -20.37
CA CYS A 86 34.55 -8.46 -19.22
C CYS A 86 36.01 -8.00 -19.36
N PHE A 87 36.83 -8.72 -20.14
CA PHE A 87 38.29 -8.53 -20.14
C PHE A 87 38.92 -8.25 -21.51
N SER A 88 38.20 -8.43 -22.62
CA SER A 88 38.79 -8.13 -23.93
C SER A 88 39.10 -6.65 -24.10
N THR A 89 40.32 -6.36 -24.55
CA THR A 89 40.76 -4.99 -24.88
C THR A 89 40.05 -4.46 -26.14
N PHE A 90 39.53 -5.35 -26.98
CA PHE A 90 38.85 -5.00 -28.23
C PHE A 90 37.34 -4.83 -28.00
N GLN A 91 36.85 -3.60 -28.12
CA GLN A 91 35.43 -3.26 -27.96
C GLN A 91 34.50 -4.15 -28.80
N PHE A 92 34.80 -4.33 -30.09
CA PHE A 92 33.96 -5.13 -30.97
C PHE A 92 33.91 -6.62 -30.58
N VAL A 93 34.96 -7.15 -29.93
CA VAL A 93 34.95 -8.52 -29.37
C VAL A 93 34.04 -8.59 -28.16
N ARG A 94 34.11 -7.60 -27.26
CA ARG A 94 33.23 -7.54 -26.07
C ARG A 94 31.76 -7.50 -26.47
N LEU A 95 31.40 -6.58 -27.37
CA LEU A 95 30.01 -6.42 -27.84
C LEU A 95 29.51 -7.66 -28.57
N ALA A 96 30.32 -8.27 -29.44
CA ALA A 96 29.95 -9.52 -30.10
C ALA A 96 29.77 -10.68 -29.10
N ALA A 97 30.57 -10.72 -28.03
CA ALA A 97 30.42 -11.71 -26.98
C ALA A 97 29.09 -11.54 -26.23
N VAL A 98 28.69 -10.30 -25.92
CA VAL A 98 27.38 -9.97 -25.32
C VAL A 98 26.22 -10.41 -26.23
N THR A 99 26.26 -10.10 -27.52
CA THR A 99 25.21 -10.56 -28.47
C THR A 99 25.08 -12.08 -28.50
N ASN A 100 26.21 -12.79 -28.38
CA ASN A 100 26.23 -14.26 -28.34
C ASN A 100 25.79 -14.86 -26.98
N LEU A 101 25.57 -14.02 -25.97
CA LEU A 101 24.94 -14.37 -24.69
C LEU A 101 23.42 -14.12 -24.65
N SER A 102 22.79 -13.65 -25.74
CA SER A 102 21.35 -13.29 -25.82
C SER A 102 20.34 -14.33 -25.29
N ARG A 103 20.72 -15.60 -25.13
CA ARG A 103 19.87 -16.67 -24.58
C ARG A 103 20.19 -17.05 -23.14
N ASP A 104 21.22 -16.45 -22.56
CA ASP A 104 21.71 -16.73 -21.21
C ASP A 104 21.55 -15.47 -20.35
N ILE A 105 20.38 -15.37 -19.73
CA ILE A 105 19.97 -14.21 -18.94
C ILE A 105 20.91 -14.01 -17.75
N GLU A 106 21.32 -15.09 -17.08
CA GLU A 106 22.21 -15.04 -15.92
C GLU A 106 23.58 -14.48 -16.33
N ALA A 107 24.14 -14.96 -17.45
CA ALA A 107 25.41 -14.45 -17.96
C ALA A 107 25.34 -12.97 -18.37
N LEU A 108 24.25 -12.53 -19.00
CA LEU A 108 24.03 -11.11 -19.33
C LEU A 108 23.92 -10.24 -18.08
N VAL A 109 23.21 -10.72 -17.05
CA VAL A 109 23.09 -10.04 -15.75
C VAL A 109 24.45 -9.90 -15.08
N ASP A 110 25.29 -10.94 -15.10
CA ASP A 110 26.66 -10.87 -14.57
C ASP A 110 27.52 -9.85 -15.32
N VAL A 111 27.46 -9.84 -16.66
CA VAL A 111 28.16 -8.84 -17.46
C VAL A 111 27.70 -7.43 -17.09
N ALA A 112 26.40 -7.20 -16.99
CA ALA A 112 25.85 -5.89 -16.62
C ALA A 112 26.23 -5.46 -15.18
N LYS A 113 26.34 -6.40 -14.23
CA LYS A 113 26.67 -6.08 -12.83
C LYS A 113 28.15 -5.80 -12.60
N TYR A 114 29.03 -6.52 -13.29
CA TYR A 114 30.44 -6.60 -12.93
C TYR A 114 31.41 -6.11 -14.01
N CYS A 115 31.02 -6.04 -15.29
CA CYS A 115 31.92 -5.61 -16.35
C CYS A 115 32.37 -4.15 -16.16
N HIS A 116 33.67 -3.88 -16.23
CA HIS A 116 34.21 -2.53 -16.07
C HIS A 116 33.89 -1.59 -17.23
N PHE A 117 33.60 -2.14 -18.42
CA PHE A 117 33.36 -1.36 -19.63
C PHE A 117 31.89 -0.92 -19.74
N ALA A 118 31.65 0.39 -19.68
CA ALA A 118 30.31 0.96 -19.67
C ALA A 118 29.49 0.64 -20.93
N ASP A 119 30.12 0.66 -22.10
CA ASP A 119 29.50 0.28 -23.37
C ASP A 119 29.00 -1.18 -23.39
N THR A 120 29.74 -2.06 -22.74
CA THR A 120 29.48 -3.49 -22.68
C THR A 120 28.37 -3.78 -21.68
N ARG A 121 28.37 -3.08 -20.53
CA ARG A 121 27.24 -3.12 -19.57
C ARG A 121 25.95 -2.62 -20.21
N ALA A 122 25.99 -1.49 -20.91
CA ALA A 122 24.83 -0.94 -21.61
C ALA A 122 24.28 -1.93 -22.65
N SER A 123 25.16 -2.51 -23.48
CA SER A 123 24.76 -3.54 -24.44
C SER A 123 24.13 -4.77 -23.77
N ALA A 124 24.61 -5.19 -22.60
CA ALA A 124 24.01 -6.31 -21.88
C ALA A 124 22.62 -5.97 -21.31
N VAL A 125 22.43 -4.73 -20.84
CA VAL A 125 21.11 -4.22 -20.41
C VAL A 125 20.13 -4.16 -21.60
N ASP A 126 20.59 -3.76 -22.78
CA ASP A 126 19.77 -3.70 -23.99
C ASP A 126 19.30 -5.10 -24.44
N GLU A 127 20.18 -6.10 -24.40
CA GLU A 127 19.81 -7.50 -24.68
C GLU A 127 18.78 -8.05 -23.67
N LEU A 128 18.75 -7.49 -22.46
CA LEU A 128 17.79 -7.86 -21.40
C LEU A 128 16.49 -7.05 -21.43
N ALA A 129 16.21 -6.26 -22.48
CA ALA A 129 15.07 -5.33 -22.51
C ALA A 129 13.67 -5.97 -22.27
N HIS A 130 13.55 -7.29 -22.46
CA HIS A 130 12.33 -8.06 -22.25
C HIS A 130 12.38 -8.97 -21.02
N GLU A 131 13.49 -8.98 -20.29
CA GLU A 131 13.75 -9.87 -19.15
C GLU A 131 13.70 -9.08 -17.84
N TYR A 132 12.50 -8.68 -17.44
CA TYR A 132 12.29 -7.76 -16.31
C TYR A 132 12.91 -8.23 -15.00
N LYS A 133 12.90 -9.54 -14.73
CA LYS A 133 13.54 -10.10 -13.53
C LYS A 133 15.05 -9.79 -13.50
N GLY A 134 15.73 -9.96 -14.62
CA GLY A 134 17.15 -9.64 -14.76
C GLY A 134 17.41 -8.13 -14.62
N LEU A 135 16.57 -7.30 -15.24
CA LEU A 135 16.67 -5.84 -15.12
C LEU A 135 16.44 -5.34 -13.68
N VAL A 136 15.47 -5.91 -12.95
CA VAL A 136 15.26 -5.61 -11.52
C VAL A 136 16.50 -5.97 -10.71
N GLU A 137 17.09 -7.14 -10.96
CA GLU A 137 18.31 -7.56 -10.28
C GLU A 137 19.47 -6.58 -10.53
N ILE A 138 19.68 -6.18 -11.79
CA ILE A 138 20.72 -5.21 -12.17
C ILE A 138 20.46 -3.86 -11.48
N ALA A 139 19.23 -3.35 -11.54
CA ALA A 139 18.84 -2.09 -10.91
C ALA A 139 19.04 -2.08 -9.39
N CYS A 140 18.93 -3.23 -8.74
CA CYS A 140 19.11 -3.38 -7.29
C CYS A 140 20.56 -3.62 -6.88
N SER A 141 21.35 -4.32 -7.69
CA SER A 141 22.63 -4.90 -7.25
C SER A 141 23.87 -4.49 -8.07
N SER A 142 23.71 -3.86 -9.24
CA SER A 142 24.88 -3.45 -10.03
C SER A 142 25.74 -2.45 -9.25
N LEU A 143 27.06 -2.65 -9.33
CA LEU A 143 28.05 -1.79 -8.67
C LEU A 143 28.07 -0.39 -9.28
N PHE A 144 27.61 -0.24 -10.52
CA PHE A 144 27.73 0.98 -11.30
C PHE A 144 26.39 1.73 -11.36
N LYS A 145 26.43 3.00 -10.94
CA LYS A 145 25.24 3.86 -10.87
C LYS A 145 24.56 4.05 -12.23
N ASP A 146 25.33 4.36 -13.26
CA ASP A 146 24.86 4.48 -14.64
C ASP A 146 24.07 3.24 -15.07
N THR A 147 24.63 2.05 -14.87
CA THR A 147 23.98 0.79 -15.25
C THR A 147 22.73 0.47 -14.45
N ARG A 148 22.69 0.81 -13.16
CA ARG A 148 21.45 0.69 -12.37
C ARG A 148 20.34 1.58 -12.94
N ILE A 149 20.68 2.82 -13.29
CA ILE A 149 19.72 3.77 -13.86
C ILE A 149 19.28 3.34 -15.26
N ASP A 150 20.20 2.83 -16.09
CA ASP A 150 19.87 2.29 -17.41
C ASP A 150 18.88 1.13 -17.29
N ALA A 151 19.13 0.17 -16.38
CA ALA A 151 18.20 -0.93 -16.14
C ALA A 151 16.80 -0.45 -15.70
N VAL A 152 16.72 0.55 -14.80
CA VAL A 152 15.44 1.20 -14.43
C VAL A 152 14.80 1.89 -15.64
N SER A 153 15.61 2.48 -16.52
CA SER A 153 15.11 3.17 -17.70
C SER A 153 14.50 2.22 -18.74
N THR A 154 15.03 1.00 -18.81
CA THR A 154 14.60 -0.06 -19.72
C THR A 154 13.34 -0.77 -19.24
N LEU A 155 13.11 -0.87 -17.92
CA LEU A 155 11.89 -1.44 -17.33
C LEU A 155 10.63 -0.68 -17.77
N LYS A 156 9.69 -1.37 -18.43
CA LYS A 156 8.45 -0.76 -18.97
C LYS A 156 7.23 -0.96 -18.10
N ASP A 157 7.19 -2.03 -17.31
CA ASP A 157 6.03 -2.36 -16.48
C ASP A 157 6.15 -1.70 -15.10
N SER A 158 5.01 -1.20 -14.60
CA SER A 158 4.99 -0.50 -13.32
C SER A 158 5.20 -1.42 -12.11
N ASN A 159 4.99 -2.74 -12.25
CA ASN A 159 5.17 -3.70 -11.16
C ASN A 159 6.65 -3.90 -10.84
N SER A 160 7.47 -4.14 -11.86
CA SER A 160 8.92 -4.28 -11.71
C SER A 160 9.57 -2.97 -11.27
N LEU A 161 9.08 -1.83 -11.77
CA LEU A 161 9.50 -0.52 -11.27
C LEU A 161 9.14 -0.33 -9.78
N ALA A 162 7.95 -0.75 -9.36
CA ALA A 162 7.57 -0.74 -7.94
C ALA A 162 8.45 -1.67 -7.10
N ASP A 163 8.86 -2.83 -7.63
CA ASP A 163 9.80 -3.73 -6.95
C ASP A 163 11.13 -3.02 -6.70
N VAL A 164 11.72 -2.41 -7.74
CA VAL A 164 12.98 -1.65 -7.59
C VAL A 164 12.84 -0.51 -6.58
N ALA A 165 11.76 0.27 -6.67
CA ALA A 165 11.49 1.37 -5.74
C ALA A 165 11.34 0.90 -4.28
N SER A 166 10.88 -0.34 -4.08
CA SER A 166 10.60 -0.91 -2.77
C SER A 166 11.83 -1.57 -2.13
N CYS A 167 12.62 -2.32 -2.91
CA CYS A 167 13.66 -3.21 -2.39
C CYS A 167 15.10 -2.77 -2.70
N SER A 168 15.34 -1.87 -3.66
CA SER A 168 16.71 -1.53 -4.03
C SER A 168 17.47 -0.88 -2.86
N PRO A 169 18.66 -1.37 -2.48
CA PRO A 169 19.48 -0.74 -1.45
C PRO A 169 19.98 0.65 -1.88
N ASN A 170 20.08 0.87 -3.19
CA ASN A 170 20.64 2.07 -3.79
C ASN A 170 19.56 3.17 -3.95
N LYS A 171 19.77 4.32 -3.30
CA LYS A 171 18.79 5.43 -3.27
C LYS A 171 18.47 5.97 -4.66
N ASP A 172 19.49 6.11 -5.50
CA ASP A 172 19.37 6.56 -6.89
C ASP A 172 18.46 5.65 -7.73
N SER A 173 18.59 4.33 -7.59
CA SER A 173 17.68 3.38 -8.26
C SER A 173 16.24 3.52 -7.76
N ARG A 174 16.06 3.64 -6.44
CA ARG A 174 14.72 3.81 -5.85
C ARG A 174 14.04 5.10 -6.32
N ASP A 175 14.76 6.21 -6.28
CA ASP A 175 14.25 7.52 -6.67
C ASP A 175 13.92 7.54 -8.18
N ALA A 176 14.77 6.95 -9.02
CA ALA A 176 14.51 6.84 -10.46
C ALA A 176 13.29 5.97 -10.77
N ALA A 177 13.16 4.83 -10.09
CA ALA A 177 12.02 3.93 -10.28
C ALA A 177 10.72 4.57 -9.78
N LEU A 178 10.75 5.22 -8.62
CA LEU A 178 9.60 5.93 -8.04
C LEU A 178 9.12 7.08 -8.94
N LYS A 179 10.05 7.81 -9.56
CA LYS A 179 9.71 8.85 -10.54
C LYS A 179 8.97 8.28 -11.75
N ARG A 180 9.31 7.07 -12.21
CA ARG A 180 8.65 6.42 -13.36
C ARG A 180 7.27 5.87 -13.04
N VAL A 181 6.96 5.58 -11.77
CA VAL A 181 5.63 5.12 -11.35
C VAL A 181 4.78 6.22 -10.72
N SER A 182 5.16 7.50 -10.85
CA SER A 182 4.52 8.63 -10.17
C SER A 182 3.03 8.82 -10.51
N GLU A 183 2.59 8.34 -11.67
CA GLU A 183 1.19 8.43 -12.10
C GLU A 183 0.42 7.11 -11.88
N ASN A 184 1.13 6.02 -11.56
CA ASN A 184 0.51 4.71 -11.39
C ASN A 184 0.14 4.48 -9.91
N LYS A 185 -1.13 4.71 -9.59
CA LYS A 185 -1.69 4.58 -8.24
C LYS A 185 -1.46 3.20 -7.61
N SER A 186 -1.64 2.11 -8.36
CA SER A 186 -1.48 0.75 -7.81
C SER A 186 -0.02 0.45 -7.50
N ALA A 187 0.90 0.85 -8.38
CA ALA A 187 2.33 0.74 -8.13
C ALA A 187 2.78 1.58 -6.93
N LEU A 188 2.28 2.81 -6.78
CA LEU A 188 2.59 3.66 -5.63
C LEU A 188 2.08 3.08 -4.32
N LYS A 189 0.87 2.51 -4.29
CA LYS A 189 0.35 1.82 -3.12
C LYS A 189 1.25 0.65 -2.71
N LYS A 190 1.66 -0.18 -3.67
CA LYS A 190 2.60 -1.28 -3.44
C LYS A 190 3.91 -0.77 -2.82
N VAL A 191 4.50 0.28 -3.39
CA VAL A 191 5.73 0.89 -2.84
C VAL A 191 5.53 1.40 -1.41
N ALA A 192 4.41 2.07 -1.14
CA ALA A 192 4.11 2.60 0.19
C ALA A 192 4.02 1.48 1.25
N GLU A 193 3.42 0.34 0.91
CA GLU A 193 3.19 -0.77 1.83
C GLU A 193 4.42 -1.64 2.05
N GLU A 194 5.14 -1.96 0.97
CA GLU A 194 6.18 -3.00 0.98
C GLU A 194 7.59 -2.46 1.26
N THR A 195 7.87 -1.19 0.96
CA THR A 195 9.24 -0.67 1.07
C THR A 195 9.75 -0.61 2.51
N ALA A 196 10.97 -1.07 2.75
CA ALA A 196 11.66 -0.87 4.03
C ALA A 196 12.17 0.57 4.20
N TYR A 197 12.23 1.36 3.11
CA TYR A 197 12.86 2.68 3.11
C TYR A 197 11.85 3.79 3.34
N ARG A 198 12.01 4.53 4.45
CA ARG A 198 11.15 5.67 4.80
C ARG A 198 11.03 6.72 3.67
N SER A 199 12.13 7.00 2.96
CA SER A 199 12.14 7.98 1.87
C SER A 199 11.25 7.55 0.69
N SER A 200 11.33 6.28 0.27
CA SER A 200 10.51 5.74 -0.81
C SER A 200 9.04 5.72 -0.43
N ARG A 201 8.73 5.32 0.82
CA ARG A 201 7.36 5.34 1.37
C ARG A 201 6.77 6.75 1.34
N LEU A 202 7.54 7.72 1.81
CA LEU A 202 7.13 9.12 1.81
C LEU A 202 6.89 9.66 0.39
N GLY A 203 7.81 9.37 -0.54
CA GLY A 203 7.65 9.77 -1.92
C GLY A 203 6.41 9.13 -2.57
N ALA A 204 6.17 7.84 -2.32
CA ALA A 204 5.02 7.13 -2.86
C ALA A 204 3.68 7.74 -2.37
N ILE A 205 3.55 7.94 -1.05
CA ILE A 205 2.35 8.55 -0.47
C ILE A 205 2.20 10.02 -0.90
N THR A 206 3.30 10.74 -1.09
CA THR A 206 3.25 12.13 -1.60
C THR A 206 2.76 12.19 -3.04
N ASN A 207 3.16 11.24 -3.89
CA ASN A 207 2.65 11.16 -5.27
C ASN A 207 1.17 10.76 -5.33
N LEU A 208 0.62 10.17 -4.26
CA LEU A 208 -0.81 9.91 -4.10
C LEU A 208 -1.59 11.10 -3.51
N SER A 209 -0.97 12.27 -3.35
CA SER A 209 -1.59 13.41 -2.67
C SER A 209 -2.85 13.95 -3.34
N SER A 210 -3.09 13.67 -4.62
CA SER A 210 -4.32 14.05 -5.34
C SER A 210 -5.36 12.93 -5.42
N ASP A 211 -5.15 11.81 -4.73
CA ASP A 211 -6.00 10.62 -4.82
C ASP A 211 -6.51 10.18 -3.43
N PRO A 212 -7.56 10.85 -2.90
CA PRO A 212 -8.09 10.56 -1.56
C PRO A 212 -8.56 9.11 -1.42
N ALA A 213 -8.99 8.45 -2.49
CA ALA A 213 -9.39 7.03 -2.46
C ALA A 213 -8.21 6.11 -2.13
N SER A 214 -7.05 6.29 -2.79
CA SER A 214 -5.85 5.51 -2.45
C SER A 214 -5.34 5.84 -1.06
N LEU A 215 -5.31 7.13 -0.68
CA LEU A 215 -4.90 7.55 0.65
C LEU A 215 -5.80 6.97 1.76
N SER A 216 -7.12 6.89 1.55
CA SER A 216 -8.07 6.27 2.48
C SER A 216 -7.74 4.79 2.67
N SER A 217 -7.53 4.05 1.59
CA SER A 217 -7.14 2.63 1.68
C SER A 217 -5.80 2.42 2.41
N LEU A 218 -4.84 3.34 2.24
CA LEU A 218 -3.54 3.28 2.93
C LEU A 218 -3.66 3.71 4.40
N ALA A 219 -4.58 4.61 4.75
CA ALA A 219 -4.88 5.00 6.12
C ALA A 219 -5.46 3.82 6.93
N LEU A 220 -6.13 2.88 6.27
CA LEU A 220 -6.65 1.64 6.88
C LEU A 220 -5.60 0.51 6.95
N SER A 221 -4.39 0.74 6.44
CA SER A 221 -3.34 -0.27 6.46
C SER A 221 -2.93 -0.66 7.89
N LYS A 222 -2.62 -1.95 8.09
CA LYS A 222 -2.07 -2.47 9.35
C LYS A 222 -0.67 -1.95 9.64
N ASN A 223 0.04 -1.44 8.63
CA ASN A 223 1.39 -0.92 8.79
C ASN A 223 1.34 0.50 9.41
N SER A 224 1.76 0.63 10.67
CA SER A 224 1.69 1.90 11.40
C SER A 224 2.46 3.05 10.73
N ASN A 225 3.50 2.76 9.96
CA ASN A 225 4.23 3.81 9.24
C ASN A 225 3.49 4.26 7.98
N VAL A 226 2.70 3.38 7.34
CA VAL A 226 1.84 3.73 6.20
C VAL A 226 0.65 4.53 6.70
N ASN A 227 -0.12 3.97 7.63
CA ASN A 227 -1.41 4.55 8.02
C ASN A 227 -1.28 5.96 8.58
N LYS A 228 -0.28 6.22 9.44
CA LYS A 228 -0.01 7.55 9.99
C LYS A 228 0.31 8.57 8.91
N LEU A 229 1.15 8.18 7.95
CA LEU A 229 1.57 9.07 6.88
C LEU A 229 0.42 9.31 5.88
N ALA A 230 -0.35 8.26 5.56
CA ALA A 230 -1.53 8.36 4.71
C ALA A 230 -2.61 9.23 5.37
N ALA A 231 -2.94 9.02 6.64
CA ALA A 231 -3.88 9.84 7.40
C ALA A 231 -3.44 11.32 7.44
N SER A 232 -2.13 11.57 7.63
CA SER A 232 -1.59 12.93 7.58
C SER A 232 -1.76 13.61 6.22
N LYS A 233 -1.69 12.88 5.11
CA LYS A 233 -1.94 13.44 3.77
C LYS A 233 -3.43 13.55 3.47
N LEU A 234 -4.21 12.57 3.89
CA LEU A 234 -5.65 12.53 3.72
C LEU A 234 -6.36 13.67 4.47
N ALA A 235 -5.75 14.17 5.54
CA ALA A 235 -6.25 15.31 6.32
C ALA A 235 -6.59 16.56 5.49
N SER A 236 -5.95 16.78 4.32
CA SER A 236 -6.29 17.92 3.45
C SER A 236 -7.62 17.75 2.71
N PHE A 237 -8.21 16.56 2.73
CA PHE A 237 -9.48 16.22 2.08
C PHE A 237 -10.62 16.02 3.08
N VAL A 238 -10.41 16.29 4.36
CA VAL A 238 -11.35 15.94 5.44
C VAL A 238 -12.76 16.52 5.24
N ASP A 239 -12.88 17.69 4.62
CA ASP A 239 -14.16 18.34 4.33
C ASP A 239 -14.98 17.62 3.25
N GLU A 240 -14.33 16.81 2.41
CA GLU A 240 -14.94 16.14 1.25
C GLU A 240 -15.07 14.61 1.46
N LEU A 241 -14.56 14.07 2.57
CA LEU A 241 -14.55 12.62 2.83
C LEU A 241 -15.83 12.10 3.51
N ASP A 242 -16.55 11.22 2.83
CA ASP A 242 -17.74 10.57 3.38
C ASP A 242 -17.47 9.19 4.01
N ASP A 243 -16.24 8.68 3.93
CA ASP A 243 -15.86 7.38 4.50
C ASP A 243 -15.61 7.48 6.02
N PRO A 244 -16.49 6.91 6.88
CA PRO A 244 -16.35 7.00 8.32
C PRO A 244 -15.08 6.31 8.82
N GLU A 245 -14.63 5.21 8.20
CA GLU A 245 -13.42 4.51 8.64
C GLU A 245 -12.18 5.38 8.39
N ALA A 246 -12.11 6.04 7.24
CA ALA A 246 -11.06 6.99 6.92
C ALA A 246 -11.08 8.21 7.86
N LEU A 247 -12.25 8.76 8.16
CA LEU A 247 -12.41 9.85 9.13
C LEU A 247 -11.92 9.43 10.53
N VAL A 248 -12.22 8.21 10.97
CA VAL A 248 -11.69 7.65 12.22
C VAL A 248 -10.16 7.61 12.21
N GLN A 249 -9.52 7.20 11.10
CA GLN A 249 -8.06 7.20 11.00
C GLN A 249 -7.47 8.61 11.04
N ILE A 250 -8.10 9.60 10.39
CA ILE A 250 -7.70 11.01 10.48
C ILE A 250 -7.77 11.48 11.93
N ALA A 251 -8.90 11.25 12.61
CA ALA A 251 -9.08 11.63 14.01
C ALA A 251 -8.05 10.96 14.94
N LYS A 252 -7.71 9.69 14.70
CA LYS A 252 -6.77 8.93 15.54
C LYS A 252 -5.31 9.33 15.32
N LEU A 253 -4.90 9.60 14.08
CA LEU A 253 -3.49 9.59 13.67
C LEU A 253 -2.99 10.90 13.04
N SER A 254 -3.87 11.78 12.56
CA SER A 254 -3.46 13.00 11.87
C SER A 254 -2.74 13.95 12.81
N PRO A 255 -1.55 14.48 12.45
CA PRO A 255 -0.90 15.52 13.23
C PRO A 255 -1.61 16.88 13.11
N ASN A 256 -2.46 17.09 12.10
CA ASN A 256 -3.23 18.32 11.92
C ASN A 256 -4.45 18.34 12.86
N GLU A 257 -4.42 19.26 13.84
CA GLU A 257 -5.46 19.44 14.85
C GLU A 257 -6.82 19.81 14.25
N ASP A 258 -6.88 20.78 13.34
CA ASP A 258 -8.13 21.20 12.68
C ASP A 258 -8.78 20.02 11.95
N ALA A 259 -7.97 19.24 11.23
CA ALA A 259 -8.46 18.05 10.54
C ALA A 259 -9.00 16.99 11.51
N ARG A 260 -8.40 16.84 12.71
CA ARG A 260 -8.95 15.94 13.73
C ARG A 260 -10.31 16.44 14.23
N TYR A 261 -10.46 17.73 14.51
CA TYR A 261 -11.74 18.31 14.93
C TYR A 261 -12.83 18.13 13.87
N ILE A 262 -12.53 18.43 12.61
CA ILE A 262 -13.47 18.26 11.50
C ILE A 262 -13.85 16.78 11.37
N ALA A 263 -12.86 15.88 11.38
CA ALA A 263 -13.13 14.45 11.29
C ALA A 263 -14.04 13.95 12.42
N VAL A 264 -13.76 14.32 13.67
CA VAL A 264 -14.61 13.96 14.82
C VAL A 264 -16.02 14.57 14.69
N GLY A 265 -16.13 15.83 14.27
CA GLY A 265 -17.42 16.47 14.04
C GLY A 265 -18.25 15.77 12.96
N ARG A 266 -17.62 15.28 11.90
CA ARG A 266 -18.29 14.50 10.85
C ARG A 266 -18.72 13.10 11.30
N LEU A 267 -18.09 12.57 12.35
CA LEU A 267 -18.50 11.32 13.00
C LEU A 267 -19.60 11.50 14.05
N SER A 268 -20.14 12.71 14.23
CA SER A 268 -21.10 13.06 15.30
C SER A 268 -22.39 12.23 15.35
N ARG A 269 -22.72 11.48 14.30
CA ARG A 269 -23.92 10.63 14.25
C ARG A 269 -23.62 9.14 14.38
N ASP A 270 -22.35 8.78 14.56
CA ASP A 270 -21.92 7.38 14.67
C ASP A 270 -21.22 7.15 16.02
N PRO A 271 -21.96 6.67 17.05
CA PRO A 271 -21.41 6.38 18.36
C PRO A 271 -20.25 5.38 18.35
N TRP A 272 -20.24 4.41 17.43
CA TRP A 272 -19.19 3.41 17.36
C TRP A 272 -17.88 4.01 16.85
N SER A 273 -17.96 4.83 15.80
CA SER A 273 -16.80 5.58 15.31
C SER A 273 -16.26 6.54 16.35
N LEU A 274 -17.12 7.28 17.06
CA LEU A 274 -16.69 8.16 18.15
C LEU A 274 -16.02 7.39 19.28
N ARG A 275 -16.59 6.25 19.70
CA ARG A 275 -15.99 5.39 20.73
C ARG A 275 -14.62 4.89 20.31
N ALA A 276 -14.46 4.50 19.05
CA ALA A 276 -13.16 4.08 18.51
C ALA A 276 -12.12 5.21 18.64
N VAL A 277 -12.50 6.47 18.36
CA VAL A 277 -11.63 7.64 18.56
C VAL A 277 -11.30 7.85 20.04
N VAL A 278 -12.28 7.79 20.95
CA VAL A 278 -12.06 7.93 22.40
C VAL A 278 -11.02 6.92 22.91
N THR A 279 -11.07 5.68 22.40
CA THR A 279 -10.24 4.57 22.88
C THR A 279 -8.82 4.64 22.32
N ASP A 280 -8.67 4.84 21.01
CA ASP A 280 -7.39 4.60 20.33
C ASP A 280 -6.69 5.86 19.81
N ALA A 281 -7.32 7.04 19.87
CA ALA A 281 -6.71 8.23 19.29
C ALA A 281 -5.40 8.59 20.00
N GLN A 282 -4.37 8.88 19.21
CA GLN A 282 -3.04 9.25 19.69
C GLN A 282 -3.07 10.59 20.43
N TYR A 283 -3.97 11.48 20.00
CA TYR A 283 -4.03 12.88 20.43
C TYR A 283 -5.16 13.12 21.45
N PRO A 284 -4.89 13.72 22.62
CA PRO A 284 -5.88 13.92 23.67
C PRO A 284 -7.08 14.81 23.30
N ASP A 285 -6.88 15.79 22.43
CA ASP A 285 -7.93 16.68 21.91
C ASP A 285 -8.99 15.88 21.16
N ALA A 286 -8.59 15.02 20.20
CA ALA A 286 -9.53 14.16 19.47
C ALA A 286 -10.32 13.24 20.41
N ARG A 287 -9.68 12.66 21.43
CA ARG A 287 -10.37 11.84 22.45
C ARG A 287 -11.41 12.66 23.22
N SER A 288 -11.03 13.87 23.63
CA SER A 288 -11.89 14.75 24.44
C SER A 288 -13.10 15.23 23.64
N THR A 289 -12.90 15.62 22.38
CA THR A 289 -13.96 16.04 21.47
C THR A 289 -14.92 14.90 21.16
N ALA A 290 -14.40 13.70 20.88
CA ALA A 290 -15.25 12.54 20.60
C ALA A 290 -16.08 12.13 21.84
N LEU A 291 -15.48 12.21 23.03
CA LEU A 291 -16.18 11.94 24.29
C LEU A 291 -17.25 12.99 24.61
N MET A 292 -17.02 14.25 24.27
CA MET A 292 -18.01 15.33 24.38
C MET A 292 -19.23 15.02 23.51
N LEU A 293 -19.03 14.70 22.23
CA LEU A 293 -20.13 14.33 21.32
C LEU A 293 -20.88 13.08 21.80
N LEU A 294 -20.18 12.04 22.28
CA LEU A 294 -20.84 10.89 22.90
C LEU A 294 -21.66 11.26 24.14
N SER A 295 -21.20 12.23 24.93
CA SER A 295 -21.91 12.70 26.12
C SER A 295 -23.19 13.45 25.74
N ASP A 296 -23.17 14.23 24.66
CA ASP A 296 -24.34 14.94 24.14
C ASP A 296 -25.41 13.95 23.62
N MET A 297 -24.98 12.83 23.05
CA MET A 297 -25.85 11.77 22.54
C MET A 297 -26.37 10.80 23.60
N VAL A 298 -26.04 10.97 24.90
CA VAL A 298 -26.27 9.94 25.93
C VAL A 298 -27.70 9.40 25.99
N ASN A 299 -28.70 10.24 25.68
CA ASN A 299 -30.11 9.86 25.70
C ASN A 299 -30.53 8.95 24.54
N GLU A 300 -29.75 8.95 23.46
CA GLU A 300 -29.96 8.18 22.23
C GLU A 300 -29.09 6.91 22.18
N LEU A 301 -28.18 6.72 23.15
CA LEU A 301 -27.28 5.56 23.21
C LEU A 301 -27.97 4.36 23.85
N ASP A 302 -28.00 3.23 23.15
CA ASP A 302 -28.54 1.96 23.67
C ASP A 302 -27.44 0.94 24.06
N ASP A 303 -26.22 1.10 23.54
CA ASP A 303 -25.14 0.15 23.78
C ASP A 303 -24.53 0.31 25.18
N PRO A 304 -24.54 -0.75 26.03
CA PRO A 304 -24.01 -0.69 27.38
C PRO A 304 -22.51 -0.39 27.49
N GLU A 305 -21.70 -0.74 26.49
CA GLU A 305 -20.27 -0.43 26.52
C GLU A 305 -20.01 1.05 26.26
N ILE A 306 -20.67 1.63 25.26
CA ILE A 306 -20.57 3.07 24.97
C ILE A 306 -21.09 3.89 26.16
N LEU A 307 -22.24 3.49 26.74
CA LEU A 307 -22.78 4.11 27.95
C LEU A 307 -21.81 4.02 29.13
N ALA A 308 -21.13 2.87 29.32
CA ALA A 308 -20.13 2.72 30.36
C ALA A 308 -18.91 3.62 30.14
N ASP A 309 -18.47 3.84 28.90
CA ASP A 309 -17.38 4.75 28.57
C ASP A 309 -17.76 6.21 28.89
N VAL A 310 -18.97 6.64 28.52
CA VAL A 310 -19.52 7.96 28.87
C VAL A 310 -19.59 8.11 30.39
N ALA A 311 -20.20 7.15 31.09
CA ALA A 311 -20.29 7.17 32.55
C ALA A 311 -18.91 7.23 33.23
N THR A 312 -17.93 6.52 32.71
CA THR A 312 -16.59 6.43 33.31
C THR A 312 -15.77 7.71 33.12
N SER A 313 -15.89 8.33 31.94
CA SER A 313 -14.91 9.30 31.46
C SER A 313 -15.47 10.70 31.23
N SER A 314 -16.77 10.85 30.98
CA SER A 314 -17.38 12.14 30.61
C SER A 314 -17.04 13.22 31.64
N PRO A 315 -16.63 14.44 31.20
CA PRO A 315 -16.37 15.52 32.14
C PRO A 315 -17.66 16.02 32.81
N TYR A 316 -18.83 15.78 32.22
CA TYR A 316 -20.12 16.32 32.65
C TYR A 316 -20.85 15.38 33.64
N PRO A 317 -21.04 15.78 34.92
CA PRO A 317 -21.63 14.90 35.94
C PRO A 317 -23.05 14.43 35.65
N ASP A 318 -23.84 15.26 35.00
CA ASP A 318 -25.18 14.98 34.50
C ASP A 318 -25.17 13.92 33.39
N CYS A 319 -24.29 14.02 32.39
CA CYS A 319 -24.13 12.98 31.37
C CYS A 319 -23.67 11.65 32.00
N ARG A 320 -22.73 11.69 32.97
CA ARG A 320 -22.32 10.48 33.70
C ARG A 320 -23.49 9.82 34.42
N SER A 321 -24.32 10.63 35.08
CA SER A 321 -25.49 10.15 35.82
C SER A 321 -26.55 9.58 34.88
N ALA A 322 -26.85 10.28 33.77
CA ALA A 322 -27.79 9.82 32.75
C ALA A 322 -27.35 8.49 32.13
N ALA A 323 -26.06 8.33 31.82
CA ALA A 323 -25.51 7.07 31.33
C ALA A 323 -25.70 5.92 32.34
N ILE A 324 -25.45 6.16 33.63
CA ILE A 324 -25.68 5.16 34.69
C ILE A 324 -27.17 4.77 34.79
N GLU A 325 -28.09 5.72 34.67
CA GLU A 325 -29.53 5.43 34.70
C GLU A 325 -29.95 4.55 33.51
N ARG A 326 -29.32 4.72 32.34
CA ARG A 326 -29.56 3.86 31.16
C ARG A 326 -28.91 2.48 31.26
N LEU A 327 -27.95 2.31 32.16
CA LEU A 327 -27.29 1.02 32.44
C LEU A 327 -28.04 0.16 33.47
N ILE A 328 -29.23 0.55 33.93
CA ILE A 328 -30.03 -0.25 34.86
C ILE A 328 -30.31 -1.64 34.26
N GLY A 329 -30.05 -2.69 35.04
CA GLY A 329 -30.15 -4.08 34.59
C GLY A 329 -28.90 -4.61 33.85
N GLN A 330 -27.96 -3.74 33.48
CA GLN A 330 -26.69 -4.10 32.84
C GLN A 330 -25.56 -4.20 33.87
N SER A 331 -25.62 -5.22 34.72
CA SER A 331 -24.71 -5.37 35.86
C SER A 331 -23.22 -5.35 35.50
N SER A 332 -22.82 -5.97 34.39
CA SER A 332 -21.43 -6.00 33.93
C SER A 332 -20.91 -4.59 33.59
N ALA A 333 -21.70 -3.80 32.87
CA ALA A 333 -21.39 -2.42 32.53
C ALA A 333 -21.35 -1.52 33.77
N LEU A 334 -22.34 -1.62 34.66
CA LEU A 334 -22.35 -0.89 35.94
C LEU A 334 -21.15 -1.24 36.83
N LEU A 335 -20.76 -2.53 36.87
CA LEU A 335 -19.57 -2.98 37.61
C LEU A 335 -18.29 -2.39 37.02
N SER A 336 -18.19 -2.29 35.69
CA SER A 336 -17.09 -1.61 35.01
C SER A 336 -17.01 -0.14 35.43
N VAL A 337 -18.14 0.59 35.38
CA VAL A 337 -18.21 2.00 35.80
C VAL A 337 -17.79 2.17 37.25
N ALA A 338 -18.32 1.34 38.17
CA ALA A 338 -17.99 1.36 39.58
C ALA A 338 -16.51 1.09 39.87
N SER A 339 -15.85 0.30 39.03
CA SER A 339 -14.45 -0.11 39.21
C SER A 339 -13.45 0.83 38.53
N ASN A 340 -13.84 1.47 37.43
CA ASN A 340 -12.93 2.19 36.55
C ASN A 340 -13.06 3.71 36.60
N SER A 341 -14.24 4.25 36.97
CA SER A 341 -14.46 5.70 36.94
C SER A 341 -13.51 6.42 37.89
N LYS A 342 -12.86 7.48 37.41
CA LYS A 342 -12.03 8.35 38.25
C LYS A 342 -12.86 9.16 39.24
N PHE A 343 -14.15 9.33 38.97
CA PHE A 343 -15.08 10.15 39.73
C PHE A 343 -15.74 9.35 40.86
N LYS A 344 -15.55 9.79 42.10
CA LYS A 344 -16.02 9.06 43.30
C LYS A 344 -17.53 8.96 43.35
N GLU A 345 -18.21 10.05 43.02
CA GLU A 345 -19.67 10.15 42.96
C GLU A 345 -20.25 9.19 41.92
N THR A 346 -19.64 9.11 40.73
CA THR A 346 -20.03 8.19 39.67
C THR A 346 -19.87 6.73 40.09
N ARG A 347 -18.73 6.36 40.70
CA ARG A 347 -18.55 5.00 41.24
C ARG A 347 -19.62 4.68 42.28
N GLY A 348 -19.92 5.64 43.16
CA GLY A 348 -20.95 5.52 44.18
C GLY A 348 -22.34 5.28 43.58
N HIS A 349 -22.73 6.06 42.58
CA HIS A 349 -24.03 5.97 41.91
C HIS A 349 -24.18 4.64 41.16
N ALA A 350 -23.15 4.18 40.46
CA ALA A 350 -23.14 2.87 39.80
C ALA A 350 -23.35 1.72 40.80
N LEU A 351 -22.66 1.74 41.96
CA LEU A 351 -22.91 0.77 43.04
C LEU A 351 -24.36 0.81 43.54
N ASP A 352 -24.96 2.00 43.62
CA ASP A 352 -26.35 2.13 44.05
C ASP A 352 -27.35 1.50 43.07
N LYS A 353 -26.99 1.39 41.78
CA LYS A 353 -27.78 0.66 40.77
C LYS A 353 -27.50 -0.84 40.74
N LEU A 354 -26.40 -1.30 41.34
CA LEU A 354 -26.07 -2.72 41.52
C LEU A 354 -26.67 -3.34 42.80
N LYS A 355 -27.55 -2.64 43.53
CA LYS A 355 -28.10 -3.12 44.81
C LYS A 355 -28.74 -4.51 44.76
N SER A 356 -29.38 -4.85 43.65
CA SER A 356 -30.02 -6.14 43.43
C SER A 356 -29.07 -7.24 42.96
N ASP A 357 -27.83 -6.91 42.58
CA ASP A 357 -26.83 -7.86 42.12
C ASP A 357 -25.70 -8.02 43.14
N VAL A 358 -25.92 -8.94 44.08
CA VAL A 358 -24.99 -9.28 45.15
C VAL A 358 -23.65 -9.79 44.60
N ALA A 359 -23.64 -10.50 43.47
CA ALA A 359 -22.43 -11.04 42.87
C ALA A 359 -21.52 -9.90 42.35
N SER A 360 -22.11 -8.94 41.64
CA SER A 360 -21.40 -7.74 41.18
C SER A 360 -20.91 -6.87 42.35
N LEU A 361 -21.70 -6.70 43.41
CA LEU A 361 -21.26 -5.99 44.62
C LEU A 361 -20.11 -6.71 45.35
N LYS A 362 -20.16 -8.06 45.46
CA LYS A 362 -19.05 -8.85 46.00
C LYS A 362 -17.78 -8.64 45.16
N SER A 363 -17.89 -8.67 43.84
CA SER A 363 -16.78 -8.39 42.92
C SER A 363 -16.21 -6.97 43.13
N ALA A 364 -17.06 -5.94 43.17
CA ALA A 364 -16.63 -4.56 43.42
C ALA A 364 -15.94 -4.41 44.79
N SER A 365 -16.43 -5.09 45.82
CA SER A 365 -15.86 -5.05 47.18
C SER A 365 -14.44 -5.62 47.26
N ARG A 366 -14.11 -6.58 46.40
CA ARG A 366 -12.82 -7.30 46.39
C ARG A 366 -11.85 -6.71 45.37
N LEU A 367 -12.32 -6.44 44.16
CA LEU A 367 -11.48 -6.19 42.98
C LEU A 367 -11.37 -4.72 42.59
N SER A 368 -12.24 -3.83 43.10
CA SER A 368 -12.14 -2.41 42.76
C SER A 368 -10.80 -1.86 43.23
N LYS A 369 -10.10 -1.13 42.35
CA LYS A 369 -8.84 -0.44 42.71
C LYS A 369 -9.04 0.67 43.76
N TYR A 370 -10.26 1.18 43.89
CA TYR A 370 -10.61 2.30 44.75
C TYR A 370 -11.06 1.86 46.16
N PRO A 371 -10.34 2.21 47.25
CA PRO A 371 -10.65 1.75 48.60
C PRO A 371 -12.04 2.18 49.11
N ASP A 372 -12.49 3.37 48.73
CA ASP A 372 -13.82 3.89 49.05
C ASP A 372 -14.94 3.11 48.35
N THR A 373 -14.75 2.75 47.08
CA THR A 373 -15.66 1.85 46.35
C THR A 373 -15.73 0.49 47.03
N ARG A 374 -14.57 -0.11 47.40
CA ARG A 374 -14.53 -1.40 48.11
C ARG A 374 -15.31 -1.35 49.43
N LYS A 375 -15.07 -0.32 50.24
CA LYS A 375 -15.77 -0.10 51.52
C LYS A 375 -17.28 0.06 51.33
N LYS A 376 -17.72 0.87 50.35
CA LYS A 376 -19.14 1.07 50.07
C LYS A 376 -19.79 -0.24 49.63
N ALA A 377 -19.19 -0.95 48.67
CA ALA A 377 -19.69 -2.23 48.18
C ALA A 377 -19.77 -3.29 49.30
N HIS A 378 -18.72 -3.41 50.13
CA HIS A 378 -18.74 -4.32 51.29
C HIS A 378 -19.87 -3.98 52.25
N LYS A 379 -20.06 -2.71 52.60
CA LYS A 379 -21.17 -2.27 53.47
C LYS A 379 -22.54 -2.64 52.89
N MET A 380 -22.70 -2.61 51.56
CA MET A 380 -23.94 -2.98 50.89
C MET A 380 -24.20 -4.49 50.94
N VAL A 381 -23.16 -5.31 50.76
CA VAL A 381 -23.25 -6.78 50.84
C VAL A 381 -23.46 -7.26 52.29
N SER A 382 -22.89 -6.57 53.28
CA SER A 382 -22.99 -6.92 54.70
C SER A 382 -24.30 -6.50 55.37
N LYS A 383 -25.29 -6.00 54.61
CA LYS A 383 -26.61 -5.67 55.17
C LYS A 383 -27.34 -6.97 55.57
N PRO A 384 -28.02 -7.01 56.74
CA PRO A 384 -28.73 -8.21 57.19
C PRO A 384 -29.68 -8.79 56.14
N GLU A 385 -30.47 -7.93 55.51
CA GLU A 385 -31.43 -8.31 54.45
C GLU A 385 -30.76 -9.00 53.25
N VAL A 386 -29.58 -8.53 52.84
CA VAL A 386 -28.81 -9.10 51.72
C VAL A 386 -28.19 -10.43 52.12
N PHE A 387 -27.71 -10.51 53.36
CA PHE A 387 -27.15 -11.73 53.92
C PHE A 387 -28.21 -12.83 54.09
N GLU A 388 -29.40 -12.47 54.60
CA GLU A 388 -30.55 -13.37 54.72
C GLU A 388 -31.02 -13.88 53.35
N ALA A 389 -31.19 -13.00 52.36
CA ALA A 389 -31.59 -13.40 51.00
C ALA A 389 -30.58 -14.36 50.35
N GLU A 390 -29.28 -14.13 50.56
CA GLU A 390 -28.23 -15.00 50.04
C GLU A 390 -28.15 -16.33 50.79
N LEU A 391 -28.37 -16.33 52.12
CA LEU A 391 -28.47 -17.54 52.94
C LEU A 391 -29.64 -18.42 52.50
N SER A 392 -30.82 -17.84 52.31
CA SER A 392 -31.98 -18.57 51.78
C SER A 392 -31.66 -19.16 50.41
N ARG A 393 -31.06 -18.39 49.49
CA ARG A 393 -30.64 -18.91 48.19
C ARG A 393 -29.66 -20.09 48.26
N ILE A 394 -28.77 -20.12 49.26
CA ILE A 394 -27.78 -21.19 49.45
C ILE A 394 -28.41 -22.42 50.12
N LEU A 395 -29.31 -22.20 51.08
CA LEU A 395 -29.90 -23.25 51.90
C LEU A 395 -31.14 -23.91 51.28
N GLY A 396 -31.75 -23.30 50.27
CA GLY A 396 -32.98 -23.77 49.61
C GLY A 396 -34.22 -23.17 50.24
#